data_AF-A0A4R4S7Z6-F1
#
_entry.id   AF-A0A4R4S7Z6-F1
#
_cell.length_a   1.000
_cell.length_b   1.000
_cell.length_c   1.000
_cell.angle_alpha   90.00
_cell.angle_beta   90.00
_cell.angle_gamma   90.00
#
_symmetry.space_group_name_H-M   'P 1'
#
loop_
_entity.id
_entity.type
_entity.pdbx_description
1 polymer ?
#
loop_
_entity_poly.entity_id
_entity_poly.type
_entity_poly.pdbx_seq_one_letter_code
_entity_poly.pdbx_strand_id
1 'polypeptide(L)'
;MRLPGLISQQQVAEARRDLGRRLAAWRVERGLTQLQLATSICYFRSSVANAEIGRDTSVRRFWQDADRAVDARGALLAGFDQMAALVRDFHAQRAQVRDEERQRRAGRTATQTTHAATGDCGCGSVVVGRWTGQETRALREALRMTVHDFARHLGVAPETVSGWEHHHTSTPPPTMATQAALDETLTLADNSVKARFLLILDTPDRHA
;
A
#
# COMPACT_ATOMS: atom_id res chain seq x y z
N MET A 1 19.43 2.72 25.11
CA MET A 1 18.82 3.92 24.48
C MET A 1 17.78 3.46 23.47
N ARG A 2 16.48 3.66 23.74
CA ARG A 2 15.40 3.44 22.75
C ARG A 2 15.46 4.58 21.75
N LEU A 3 15.56 4.29 20.45
CA LEU A 3 15.45 5.27 19.37
C LEU A 3 14.13 6.04 19.51
N PRO A 4 14.14 7.36 19.81
CA PRO A 4 12.94 8.16 19.82
C PRO A 4 12.62 8.57 18.38
N GLY A 5 11.48 8.14 17.84
CA GLY A 5 10.96 8.70 16.58
C GLY A 5 10.13 7.77 15.70
N LEU A 6 10.20 6.45 15.87
CA LEU A 6 9.33 5.52 15.15
C LEU A 6 8.11 5.21 16.01
N ILE A 7 6.94 5.68 15.59
CA ILE A 7 5.68 5.25 16.19
C ILE A 7 5.57 3.75 15.89
N SER A 8 5.49 2.95 16.94
CA SER A 8 5.37 1.50 16.81
C SER A 8 3.91 1.07 16.80
N GLN A 9 3.65 -0.09 16.19
CA GLN A 9 2.34 -0.74 16.29
C GLN A 9 1.93 -1.01 17.75
N GLN A 10 2.92 -1.26 18.63
CA GLN A 10 2.69 -1.45 20.05
C GLN A 10 2.17 -0.17 20.72
N GLN A 11 2.74 0.99 20.41
CA GLN A 11 2.27 2.28 20.95
C GLN A 11 0.83 2.58 20.50
N VAL A 12 0.48 2.29 19.24
CA VAL A 12 -0.90 2.41 18.75
C VAL A 12 -1.84 1.47 19.50
N ALA A 13 -1.45 0.20 19.69
CA ALA A 13 -2.26 -0.76 20.41
C ALA A 13 -2.44 -0.40 21.89
N GLU A 14 -1.39 0.10 22.55
CA GLU A 14 -1.40 0.53 23.94
C GLU A 14 -2.33 1.72 24.14
N ALA A 15 -2.19 2.77 23.34
CA ALA A 15 -3.04 3.94 23.49
C ALA A 15 -4.53 3.63 23.17
N ARG A 16 -4.84 2.64 22.30
CA ARG A 16 -6.23 2.17 22.09
C ARG A 16 -6.79 1.49 23.34
N ARG A 17 -5.99 0.63 23.97
CA ARG A 17 -6.37 -0.04 25.22
C ARG A 17 -6.52 0.96 26.35
N ASP A 18 -5.68 1.98 26.42
CA ASP A 18 -5.73 3.01 27.45
C ASP A 18 -7.02 3.83 27.35
N LEU A 19 -7.38 4.24 26.13
CA LEU A 19 -8.64 4.92 25.86
C LEU A 19 -9.84 4.03 26.26
N GLY A 20 -9.82 2.75 25.89
CA GLY A 20 -10.85 1.78 26.26
C GLY A 20 -10.98 1.58 27.78
N ARG A 21 -9.85 1.45 28.49
CA ARG A 21 -9.85 1.33 29.97
C ARG A 21 -10.41 2.57 30.64
N ARG A 22 -10.11 3.76 30.12
CA ARG A 22 -10.65 5.03 30.64
C ARG A 22 -12.17 5.09 30.46
N LEU A 23 -12.68 4.71 29.28
CA LEU A 23 -14.13 4.62 29.05
C LEU A 23 -14.80 3.66 30.05
N ALA A 24 -14.20 2.48 30.25
CA ALA A 24 -14.71 1.49 31.22
C ALA A 24 -14.73 2.05 32.65
N ALA A 25 -13.68 2.78 33.06
CA ALA A 25 -13.59 3.39 34.37
C ALA A 25 -14.70 4.43 34.59
N TRP A 26 -14.86 5.40 33.68
CA TRP A 26 -15.94 6.39 33.78
C TRP A 26 -17.33 5.77 33.75
N ARG A 27 -17.53 4.73 32.92
CA ARG A 27 -18.80 4.00 32.89
C ARG A 27 -19.12 3.40 34.26
N VAL A 28 -18.14 2.77 34.92
CA VAL A 28 -18.30 2.16 36.25
C VAL A 28 -18.53 3.23 37.32
N GLU A 29 -17.83 4.36 37.27
CA GLU A 29 -18.04 5.50 38.18
C GLU A 29 -19.46 6.06 38.11
N ARG A 30 -20.09 6.02 36.92
CA ARG A 30 -21.48 6.43 36.71
C ARG A 30 -22.50 5.31 37.01
N GLY A 31 -22.06 4.14 37.45
CA GLY A 31 -22.92 2.99 37.74
C GLY A 31 -23.59 2.39 36.50
N LEU A 32 -23.06 2.66 35.30
CA LEU A 32 -23.64 2.21 34.04
C LEU A 32 -23.14 0.82 33.67
N THR A 33 -24.03 -0.04 33.19
CA THR A 33 -23.63 -1.27 32.48
C THR A 33 -23.23 -0.96 31.04
N GLN A 34 -22.50 -1.86 30.38
CA GLN A 34 -22.16 -1.69 28.96
C GLN A 34 -23.39 -1.55 28.08
N LEU A 35 -24.47 -2.28 28.39
CA LEU A 35 -25.73 -2.20 27.66
C LEU A 35 -26.42 -0.84 27.88
N GLN A 36 -26.46 -0.33 29.12
CA GLN A 36 -27.07 0.98 29.41
C GLN A 36 -26.33 2.12 28.72
N LEU A 37 -24.99 2.09 28.74
CA LEU A 37 -24.20 3.06 27.97
C LEU A 37 -24.50 2.92 26.48
N ALA A 38 -24.45 1.71 25.92
CA ALA A 38 -24.72 1.50 24.50
C ALA A 38 -26.10 2.01 24.07
N THR A 39 -27.14 1.74 24.87
CA THR A 39 -28.50 2.24 24.63
C THR A 39 -28.56 3.77 24.69
N SER A 40 -27.88 4.42 25.64
CA SER A 40 -27.92 5.88 25.77
C SER A 40 -27.24 6.62 24.62
N ILE A 41 -26.29 5.97 23.93
CA ILE A 41 -25.61 6.51 22.74
C ILE A 41 -26.11 5.89 21.43
N CYS A 42 -27.15 5.06 21.46
CA CYS A 42 -27.74 4.37 20.29
C CYS A 42 -26.78 3.42 19.54
N TYR A 43 -25.95 2.67 20.28
CA TYR A 43 -25.06 1.63 19.75
C TYR A 43 -25.38 0.25 20.35
N PHE A 44 -24.77 -0.80 19.78
CA PHE A 44 -24.86 -2.15 20.34
C PHE A 44 -23.94 -2.30 21.56
N ARG A 45 -24.32 -3.15 22.52
CA ARG A 45 -23.48 -3.50 23.69
C ARG A 45 -22.09 -4.01 23.27
N SER A 46 -22.00 -4.73 22.15
CA SER A 46 -20.73 -5.21 21.59
C SER A 46 -19.81 -4.09 21.12
N SER A 47 -20.34 -2.96 20.63
CA SER A 47 -19.56 -1.78 20.26
C SER A 47 -18.86 -1.19 21.47
N VAL A 48 -19.58 -1.02 22.58
CA VAL A 48 -19.00 -0.57 23.85
C VAL A 48 -17.97 -1.58 24.38
N ALA A 49 -18.28 -2.88 24.34
CA ALA A 49 -17.35 -3.91 24.79
C ALA A 49 -16.05 -3.94 23.96
N ASN A 50 -16.13 -3.81 22.63
CA ASN A 50 -14.97 -3.74 21.74
C ASN A 50 -14.15 -2.46 21.99
N ALA A 51 -14.83 -1.34 22.24
CA ALA A 51 -14.18 -0.07 22.53
C ALA A 51 -13.40 -0.14 23.86
N GLU A 52 -13.98 -0.75 24.89
CA GLU A 52 -13.34 -0.92 26.21
C GLU A 52 -12.06 -1.76 26.16
N ILE A 53 -11.98 -2.73 25.25
CA ILE A 53 -10.76 -3.56 25.05
C ILE A 53 -9.82 -3.01 23.97
N GLY A 54 -10.12 -1.83 23.40
CA GLY A 54 -9.30 -1.17 22.39
C GLY A 54 -9.26 -1.88 21.03
N ARG A 55 -10.25 -2.73 20.73
CA ARG A 55 -10.37 -3.47 19.45
C ARG A 55 -11.27 -2.77 18.42
N ASP A 56 -11.93 -1.70 18.82
CA ASP A 56 -12.97 -1.07 18.00
C ASP A 56 -12.43 -0.02 17.02
N THR A 57 -13.09 0.11 15.86
CA THR A 57 -12.83 1.11 14.81
C THR A 57 -13.89 2.21 14.77
N SER A 58 -14.52 2.51 15.92
CA SER A 58 -15.57 3.50 16.03
C SER A 58 -15.16 4.87 15.52
N VAL A 59 -16.13 5.53 14.90
CA VAL A 59 -16.02 6.90 14.42
C VAL A 59 -16.04 7.90 15.58
N ARG A 60 -15.52 9.11 15.32
CA ARG A 60 -15.47 10.20 16.31
C ARG A 60 -16.79 10.48 17.04
N ARG A 61 -17.93 10.31 16.35
CA ARG A 61 -19.28 10.50 16.90
C ARG A 61 -19.55 9.59 18.11
N PHE A 62 -19.17 8.31 18.04
CA PHE A 62 -19.30 7.38 19.16
C PHE A 62 -18.59 7.91 20.41
N TRP A 63 -17.35 8.37 20.26
CA TRP A 63 -16.55 8.87 21.39
C TRP A 63 -17.09 10.18 21.95
N GLN A 64 -17.65 11.04 21.11
CA GLN A 64 -18.32 12.27 21.53
C GLN A 64 -19.60 11.99 22.31
N ASP A 65 -20.42 11.04 21.84
CA ASP A 65 -21.67 10.66 22.51
C ASP A 65 -21.37 9.92 23.81
N ALA A 66 -20.34 9.06 23.83
CA ALA A 66 -19.87 8.37 25.04
C ALA A 66 -19.31 9.35 26.08
N ASP A 67 -18.50 10.34 25.66
CA ASP A 67 -17.97 11.39 26.53
C ASP A 67 -19.09 12.16 27.25
N ARG A 68 -20.15 12.51 26.51
CA ARG A 68 -21.34 13.15 27.07
C ARG A 68 -22.11 12.22 28.01
N ALA A 69 -22.30 10.95 27.61
CA ALA A 69 -23.08 9.99 28.38
C ALA A 69 -22.44 9.63 29.72
N VAL A 70 -21.11 9.61 29.80
CA VAL A 70 -20.38 9.39 31.06
C VAL A 70 -19.93 10.69 31.75
N ASP A 71 -20.26 11.84 31.13
CA ASP A 71 -19.88 13.19 31.56
C ASP A 71 -18.37 13.29 31.89
N ALA A 72 -17.57 12.92 30.89
CA ALA A 72 -16.11 13.00 30.91
C ALA A 72 -15.56 14.40 30.55
N ARG A 73 -16.44 15.38 30.32
CA ARG A 73 -16.10 16.79 30.06
C ARG A 73 -15.05 16.99 28.95
N GLY A 74 -15.14 16.20 27.88
CA GLY A 74 -14.25 16.23 26.72
C GLY A 74 -12.98 15.39 26.87
N ALA A 75 -12.71 14.78 28.01
CA ALA A 75 -11.49 14.00 28.25
C ALA A 75 -11.41 12.73 27.38
N LEU A 76 -12.55 12.06 27.13
CA LEU A 76 -12.59 10.90 26.24
C LEU A 76 -12.41 11.31 24.78
N LEU A 77 -13.06 12.41 24.37
CA LEU A 77 -12.93 12.92 23.01
C LEU A 77 -11.50 13.38 22.71
N ALA A 78 -10.86 14.09 23.65
CA ALA A 78 -9.45 14.48 23.52
C ALA A 78 -8.53 13.26 23.46
N GLY A 79 -8.79 12.23 24.27
CA GLY A 79 -8.05 10.96 24.21
C GLY A 79 -8.20 10.25 22.86
N PHE A 80 -9.41 10.26 22.29
CA PHE A 80 -9.65 9.74 20.93
C PHE A 80 -8.91 10.53 19.87
N ASP A 81 -8.93 11.87 19.92
CA ASP A 81 -8.26 12.71 18.92
C ASP A 81 -6.72 12.50 18.97
N GLN A 82 -6.14 12.33 20.16
CA GLN A 82 -4.73 11.96 20.34
C GLN A 82 -4.42 10.57 19.76
N MET A 83 -5.26 9.57 20.04
CA MET A 83 -5.14 8.24 19.47
C MET A 83 -5.23 8.27 17.93
N ALA A 84 -6.20 8.98 17.38
CA ALA A 84 -6.39 9.11 15.95
C ALA A 84 -5.20 9.81 15.28
N ALA A 85 -4.59 10.80 15.92
CA ALA A 85 -3.35 11.42 15.44
C ALA A 85 -2.22 10.41 15.38
N LEU A 86 -2.00 9.65 16.45
CA LEU A 86 -0.96 8.62 16.50
C LEU A 86 -1.15 7.53 15.40
N VAL A 87 -2.38 7.12 15.13
CA VAL A 87 -2.71 6.19 14.03
C VAL A 87 -2.37 6.81 12.67
N ARG A 88 -2.75 8.07 12.43
CA ARG A 88 -2.43 8.77 11.17
C ARG A 88 -0.92 8.89 10.97
N ASP A 89 -0.20 9.29 12.00
CA ASP A 89 1.25 9.47 11.96
C ASP A 89 1.97 8.13 11.71
N PHE A 90 1.50 7.04 12.34
CA PHE A 90 2.01 5.69 12.06
C PHE A 90 1.81 5.27 10.60
N HIS A 91 0.63 5.54 10.04
CA HIS A 91 0.36 5.24 8.63
C HIS A 91 1.20 6.10 7.68
N ALA A 92 1.37 7.39 7.99
CA ALA A 92 2.23 8.29 7.23
C ALA A 92 3.69 7.82 7.25
N GLN A 93 4.20 7.43 8.42
CA GLN A 93 5.56 6.91 8.57
C GLN A 93 5.76 5.61 7.76
N ARG A 94 4.78 4.70 7.77
CA ARG A 94 4.84 3.48 6.94
C ARG A 94 4.73 3.77 5.44
N ALA A 95 4.00 4.82 5.04
CA ALA A 95 3.97 5.27 3.66
C ALA A 95 5.34 5.82 3.23
N GLN A 96 5.94 6.69 4.05
CA GLN A 96 7.27 7.25 3.82
C GLN A 96 8.34 6.18 3.66
N VAL A 97 8.40 5.16 4.55
CA VAL A 97 9.36 4.06 4.41
C VAL A 97 9.20 3.32 3.07
N ARG A 98 7.96 3.08 2.62
CA ARG A 98 7.71 2.45 1.32
C ARG A 98 8.10 3.35 0.15
N ASP A 99 7.87 4.66 0.27
CA ASP A 99 8.26 5.64 -0.74
C ASP A 99 9.78 5.79 -0.82
N GLU A 100 10.47 5.81 0.32
CA GLU A 100 11.93 5.79 0.38
C GLU A 100 12.50 4.48 -0.18
N GLU A 101 11.91 3.32 0.12
CA GLU A 101 12.31 2.04 -0.48
C GLU A 101 12.11 2.03 -1.99
N ARG A 102 10.98 2.56 -2.48
CA ARG A 102 10.74 2.76 -3.92
C ARG A 102 11.80 3.67 -4.52
N GLN A 103 12.07 4.82 -3.91
CA GLN A 103 13.08 5.78 -4.36
C GLN A 103 14.50 5.21 -4.33
N ARG A 104 14.86 4.41 -3.32
CA ARG A 104 16.17 3.73 -3.24
C ARG A 104 16.31 2.65 -4.30
N ARG A 105 15.24 1.90 -4.59
CA ARG A 105 15.22 0.94 -5.70
C ARG A 105 15.36 1.65 -7.04
N ALA A 106 14.60 2.72 -7.26
CA ALA A 106 14.70 3.56 -8.47
C ALA A 106 16.09 4.19 -8.62
N GLY A 107 16.65 4.75 -7.54
CA GLY A 107 17.99 5.36 -7.53
C GLY A 107 19.12 4.37 -7.78
N ARG A 108 19.01 3.13 -7.29
CA ARG A 108 19.96 2.05 -7.63
C ARG A 108 19.92 1.68 -9.12
N THR A 109 18.74 1.69 -9.73
CA THR A 109 18.58 1.46 -11.17
C THR A 109 19.17 2.63 -11.97
N ALA A 110 18.92 3.88 -11.57
CA ALA A 110 19.43 5.08 -12.25
C ALA A 110 20.97 5.22 -12.18
N THR A 111 21.59 4.86 -11.05
CA THR A 111 23.06 4.89 -10.90
C THR A 111 23.77 3.82 -11.75
N GLN A 112 23.10 2.71 -12.09
CA GLN A 112 23.64 1.73 -13.04
C GLN A 112 23.54 2.22 -14.49
N THR A 113 22.51 3.00 -14.84
CA THR A 113 22.35 3.56 -16.19
C THR A 113 23.38 4.66 -16.49
N THR A 114 23.86 5.40 -15.50
CA THR A 114 24.85 6.49 -15.70
C THR A 114 26.28 5.99 -15.94
N HIS A 115 26.61 4.75 -15.57
CA HIS A 115 27.89 4.11 -15.93
C HIS A 115 27.93 3.56 -17.38
N ALA A 116 26.79 3.53 -18.10
CA ALA A 116 26.74 3.03 -19.48
C ALA A 116 27.09 4.10 -20.55
N ALA A 117 27.30 5.37 -20.15
CA ALA A 117 27.58 6.47 -21.07
C ALA A 117 29.09 6.74 -21.30
N THR A 118 29.98 5.93 -20.74
CA THR A 118 31.41 5.97 -21.07
C THR A 118 31.89 4.60 -21.51
N GLY A 119 31.72 4.35 -22.81
CA GLY A 119 32.60 3.55 -23.66
C GLY A 119 32.85 2.10 -23.25
N ASP A 120 32.03 1.20 -23.76
CA ASP A 120 32.52 -0.07 -24.33
C ASP A 120 31.44 -0.63 -25.27
N CYS A 121 31.84 -1.37 -26.31
CA CYS A 121 30.92 -2.04 -27.23
C CYS A 121 30.24 -3.23 -26.52
N GLY A 122 29.35 -2.95 -25.57
CA GLY A 122 28.64 -3.94 -24.80
C GLY A 122 27.28 -4.23 -25.40
N CYS A 123 27.07 -5.45 -25.88
CA CYS A 123 25.75 -6.04 -26.02
C CYS A 123 25.04 -6.05 -24.66
N GLY A 124 24.34 -4.95 -24.34
CA GLY A 124 23.60 -4.80 -23.10
C GLY A 124 22.43 -5.78 -23.06
N SER A 125 22.61 -6.92 -22.39
CA SER A 125 21.51 -7.79 -22.03
C SER A 125 20.70 -7.11 -20.92
N VAL A 126 19.48 -6.70 -21.27
CA VAL A 126 18.51 -6.19 -20.31
C VAL A 126 17.84 -7.41 -19.66
N VAL A 127 17.94 -7.53 -18.34
CA VAL A 127 17.34 -8.64 -17.58
C VAL A 127 16.19 -8.10 -16.72
N VAL A 128 15.02 -8.72 -16.81
CA VAL A 128 13.83 -8.38 -16.01
C VAL A 128 13.67 -9.40 -14.89
N GLY A 129 13.76 -8.96 -13.63
CA GLY A 129 13.69 -9.88 -12.48
C GLY A 129 12.32 -10.52 -12.24
N ARG A 130 11.24 -9.87 -12.70
CA ARG A 130 9.87 -10.41 -12.67
C ARG A 130 8.99 -9.66 -13.68
N TRP A 131 8.32 -10.38 -14.57
CA TRP A 131 7.35 -9.80 -15.48
C TRP A 131 6.04 -9.49 -14.75
N THR A 132 5.71 -8.20 -14.60
CA THR A 132 4.39 -7.73 -14.20
C THR A 132 3.68 -7.08 -15.40
N GLY A 133 2.46 -6.59 -15.18
CA GLY A 133 1.72 -5.84 -16.20
C GLY A 133 2.49 -4.64 -16.75
N GLN A 134 3.24 -3.96 -15.90
CA GLN A 134 4.00 -2.77 -16.27
C GLN A 134 5.16 -3.12 -17.22
N GLU A 135 5.94 -4.16 -16.91
CA GLU A 135 7.02 -4.62 -17.79
C GLU A 135 6.47 -5.18 -19.11
N THR A 136 5.35 -5.91 -19.05
CA THR A 136 4.68 -6.46 -20.24
C THR A 136 4.23 -5.34 -21.19
N ARG A 137 3.58 -4.30 -20.64
CA ARG A 137 3.17 -3.10 -21.39
C ARG A 137 4.37 -2.37 -21.97
N ALA A 138 5.41 -2.15 -21.17
CA ALA A 138 6.62 -1.48 -21.60
C ALA A 138 7.31 -2.21 -22.75
N LEU A 139 7.38 -3.55 -22.72
CA LEU A 139 7.96 -4.34 -23.81
C LEU A 139 7.12 -4.22 -25.08
N ARG A 140 5.80 -4.31 -24.97
CA ARG A 140 4.88 -4.15 -26.10
C ARG A 140 5.01 -2.77 -26.76
N GLU A 141 5.01 -1.71 -25.97
CA GLU A 141 5.17 -0.34 -26.45
C GLU A 141 6.56 -0.10 -27.04
N ALA A 142 7.59 -0.72 -26.44
CA ALA A 142 8.95 -0.68 -26.98
C ALA A 142 9.04 -1.34 -28.36
N LEU A 143 8.36 -2.47 -28.56
CA LEU A 143 8.22 -3.16 -29.85
C LEU A 143 7.26 -2.45 -30.82
N ARG A 144 6.52 -1.43 -30.35
CA ARG A 144 5.48 -0.71 -31.10
C ARG A 144 4.37 -1.62 -31.61
N MET A 145 4.02 -2.64 -30.82
CA MET A 145 2.97 -3.59 -31.16
C MET A 145 1.63 -3.22 -30.51
N THR A 146 0.54 -3.56 -31.19
CA THR A 146 -0.79 -3.56 -30.59
C THR A 146 -0.89 -4.71 -29.57
N VAL A 147 -1.86 -4.65 -28.64
CA VAL A 147 -2.12 -5.75 -27.69
C VAL A 147 -2.39 -7.06 -28.42
N HIS A 148 -3.11 -6.99 -29.54
CA HIS A 148 -3.45 -8.16 -30.34
C HIS A 148 -2.23 -8.78 -31.04
N ASP A 149 -1.35 -7.95 -31.63
CA ASP A 149 -0.14 -8.43 -32.29
C ASP A 149 0.88 -8.99 -31.30
N PHE A 150 0.98 -8.37 -30.13
CA PHE A 150 1.85 -8.84 -29.07
C PHE A 150 1.35 -10.15 -28.44
N ALA A 151 0.04 -10.30 -28.24
CA ALA A 151 -0.55 -11.55 -27.78
C ALA A 151 -0.30 -12.70 -28.77
N ARG A 152 -0.42 -12.43 -30.08
CA ARG A 152 -0.08 -13.40 -31.13
C ARG A 152 1.40 -13.79 -31.09
N HIS A 153 2.29 -12.83 -30.87
CA HIS A 153 3.73 -13.07 -30.76
C HIS A 153 4.08 -13.96 -29.56
N LEU A 154 3.38 -13.80 -28.43
CA LEU A 154 3.58 -14.60 -27.21
C LEU A 154 2.79 -15.91 -27.17
N GLY A 155 1.90 -16.15 -28.14
CA GLY A 155 1.04 -17.35 -28.16
C GLY A 155 -0.03 -17.36 -27.06
N VAL A 156 -0.49 -16.19 -26.59
CA VAL A 156 -1.52 -16.06 -25.55
C VAL A 156 -2.76 -15.32 -26.08
N ALA A 157 -3.87 -15.38 -25.35
CA ALA A 157 -5.07 -14.62 -25.71
C ALA A 157 -4.87 -13.11 -25.49
N PRO A 158 -5.42 -12.22 -26.34
CA PRO A 158 -5.30 -10.77 -26.20
C PRO A 158 -5.86 -10.25 -24.86
N GLU A 159 -6.93 -10.88 -24.37
CA GLU A 159 -7.58 -10.57 -23.09
C GLU A 159 -6.64 -10.83 -21.91
N THR A 160 -5.78 -11.84 -22.02
CA THR A 160 -4.77 -12.17 -21.00
C THR A 160 -3.71 -11.07 -20.91
N VAL A 161 -3.21 -10.59 -22.05
CA VAL A 161 -2.25 -9.47 -22.11
C VAL A 161 -2.89 -8.20 -21.56
N SER A 162 -4.09 -7.85 -22.05
CA SER A 162 -4.82 -6.68 -21.55
C SER A 162 -5.09 -6.76 -20.05
N GLY A 163 -5.44 -7.95 -19.53
CA GLY A 163 -5.66 -8.16 -18.11
C GLY A 163 -4.39 -8.01 -17.28
N TRP A 164 -3.23 -8.44 -17.78
CA TRP A 164 -1.96 -8.20 -17.11
C TRP A 164 -1.61 -6.72 -17.03
N GLU A 165 -1.74 -5.98 -18.13
CA GLU A 165 -1.34 -4.57 -18.22
C GLU A 165 -2.14 -3.63 -17.31
N HIS A 166 -3.34 -4.02 -16.89
CA HIS A 166 -4.16 -3.25 -15.96
C HIS A 166 -3.87 -3.65 -14.50
N HIS A 167 -3.47 -2.68 -13.67
CA HIS A 167 -3.10 -2.88 -12.25
C HIS A 167 -4.21 -3.44 -11.34
N HIS A 168 -5.46 -3.56 -11.82
CA HIS A 168 -6.64 -3.95 -11.03
C HIS A 168 -7.40 -5.17 -11.58
N THR A 169 -6.78 -6.00 -12.42
CA THR A 169 -7.49 -7.16 -12.99
C THR A 169 -7.31 -8.41 -12.14
N SER A 170 -8.36 -9.22 -12.01
CA SER A 170 -8.33 -10.56 -11.41
C SER A 170 -7.53 -11.59 -12.21
N THR A 171 -6.88 -11.18 -13.31
CA THR A 171 -6.07 -12.05 -14.15
C THR A 171 -4.80 -12.45 -13.39
N PRO A 172 -4.52 -13.76 -13.23
CA PRO A 172 -3.31 -14.21 -12.56
C PRO A 172 -2.06 -13.74 -13.31
N PRO A 173 -0.94 -13.51 -12.59
CA PRO A 173 0.31 -13.07 -13.21
C PRO A 173 0.79 -14.07 -14.29
N PRO A 174 1.64 -13.63 -15.23
CA PRO A 174 2.17 -14.48 -16.30
C PRO A 174 2.74 -15.79 -15.76
N THR A 175 2.34 -16.91 -16.36
CA THR A 175 2.88 -18.23 -16.01
C THR A 175 4.37 -18.31 -16.30
N MET A 176 5.07 -19.29 -15.73
CA MET A 176 6.52 -19.47 -15.98
C MET A 176 6.84 -19.63 -17.48
N ALA A 177 5.99 -20.33 -18.25
CA ALA A 177 6.17 -20.48 -19.69
C ALA A 177 6.05 -19.13 -20.42
N THR A 178 5.12 -18.28 -20.00
CA THR A 178 4.96 -16.93 -20.57
C THR A 178 6.11 -16.00 -20.18
N GLN A 179 6.62 -16.10 -18.96
CA GLN A 179 7.79 -15.31 -18.54
C GLN A 179 9.02 -15.65 -19.37
N ALA A 180 9.25 -16.94 -19.65
CA ALA A 180 10.33 -17.36 -20.54
C ALA A 180 10.17 -16.81 -21.97
N ALA A 181 8.95 -16.79 -22.51
CA ALA A 181 8.68 -16.19 -23.82
C ALA A 181 8.93 -14.68 -23.84
N LEU A 182 8.56 -13.96 -22.78
CA LEU A 182 8.82 -12.52 -22.63
C LEU A 182 10.33 -12.23 -22.52
N ASP A 183 11.07 -13.05 -21.76
CA ASP A 183 12.52 -12.97 -21.64
C ASP A 183 13.21 -13.22 -22.99
N GLU A 184 12.74 -14.19 -23.76
CA GLU A 184 13.23 -14.49 -25.10
C GLU A 184 12.96 -13.32 -26.07
N THR A 185 11.73 -12.80 -26.09
CA THR A 185 11.37 -11.63 -26.90
C THR A 185 12.25 -10.42 -26.57
N LEU A 186 12.49 -10.14 -25.28
CA LEU A 186 13.37 -9.05 -24.86
C LEU A 186 14.84 -9.32 -25.22
N THR A 187 15.29 -10.58 -25.15
CA THR A 187 16.65 -10.98 -25.51
C THR A 187 16.90 -10.77 -27.00
N LEU A 188 15.95 -11.17 -27.84
CA LEU A 188 16.02 -11.05 -29.31
C LEU A 188 15.80 -9.62 -29.82
N ALA A 189 15.22 -8.74 -29.00
CA ALA A 189 14.96 -7.36 -29.39
C ALA A 189 16.26 -6.58 -29.66
N ASP A 190 16.22 -5.71 -30.68
CA ASP A 190 17.34 -4.84 -31.03
C ASP A 190 17.67 -3.84 -29.91
N ASN A 191 18.89 -3.32 -29.94
CA ASN A 191 19.37 -2.35 -28.94
C ASN A 191 18.48 -1.10 -28.85
N SER A 192 17.87 -0.68 -29.96
CA SER A 192 16.95 0.46 -30.01
C SER A 192 15.60 0.17 -29.32
N VAL A 193 15.14 -1.08 -29.35
CA VAL A 193 13.96 -1.54 -28.61
C VAL A 193 14.29 -1.67 -27.13
N LYS A 194 15.44 -2.26 -26.78
CA LYS A 194 15.94 -2.37 -25.39
C LYS A 194 16.10 -0.99 -24.73
N ALA A 195 16.66 -0.01 -25.45
CA ALA A 195 16.77 1.36 -24.97
C ALA A 195 15.40 2.01 -24.72
N ARG A 196 14.44 1.81 -25.63
CA ARG A 196 13.07 2.33 -25.48
C ARG A 196 12.33 1.67 -24.31
N PHE A 197 12.49 0.36 -24.16
CA PHE A 197 11.94 -0.42 -23.06
C PHE A 197 12.40 0.12 -21.70
N LEU A 198 13.72 0.35 -21.55
CA LEU A 198 14.27 0.94 -20.33
C LEU A 198 13.75 2.37 -20.07
N LEU A 199 13.61 3.19 -21.11
CA LEU A 199 13.07 4.55 -20.99
C LEU A 199 11.61 4.56 -20.52
N ILE A 200 10.78 3.64 -21.03
CA ILE A 200 9.37 3.51 -20.62
C ILE A 200 9.27 3.02 -19.17
N LEU A 201 10.16 2.13 -18.72
CA LEU A 201 10.19 1.69 -17.32
C LEU A 201 10.65 2.78 -16.35
N ASP A 202 11.58 3.66 -16.78
CA ASP A 202 12.10 4.76 -15.96
C ASP A 202 11.17 5.98 -15.92
N THR A 203 10.25 6.07 -16.88
CA THR A 203 9.23 7.11 -16.92
C THR A 203 7.92 6.54 -16.36
N PRO A 204 7.66 6.56 -15.04
CA PRO A 204 6.37 6.15 -14.53
C PRO A 204 5.31 7.06 -15.16
N ASP A 205 4.35 6.46 -15.88
CA ASP A 205 3.18 7.13 -16.46
C ASP A 205 2.58 8.07 -15.39
N ARG A 206 2.80 9.38 -15.52
CA ARG A 206 2.18 10.42 -14.68
C ARG A 206 0.81 10.81 -15.22
N HIS A 207 0.01 9.87 -15.71
CA HIS A 207 -1.32 10.23 -16.22
C HIS A 207 -2.37 9.14 -15.92
N ALA A 208 -3.32 9.57 -15.08
CA ALA A 208 -4.73 9.17 -14.93
C ALA A 208 -5.05 7.76 -14.41
#